data_AF-A0A0S7Z4E0-F1
#
_entry.id   AF-A0A0S7Z4E0-F1
#
_cell.length_a   1.000
_cell.length_b   1.000
_cell.length_c   1.000
_cell.angle_alpha   90.00
_cell.angle_beta   90.00
_cell.angle_gamma   90.00
#
_symmetry.space_group_name_H-M   'P 1'
#
loop_
_entity.id
_entity.type
_entity.pdbx_description
1 polymer ?
#
loop_
_entity_poly.entity_id
_entity_poly.type
_entity_poly.pdbx_seq_one_letter_code
_entity_poly.pdbx_strand_id
1 'polypeptide(L)'
;MAQRNKVTLLKVVLIIFAIMAIVYGVGFFIVPGIWVNLSGGNPVVFGWLRWPGGVIIALGIGALMVVRKPEKQGIFVFTSALGTLLAGLGLLYCWVMNEYSGSTMFIAVPTVINLVLSGFLWWGRGRAKGII
;
A
#
# COMPACT_ATOMS: atom_id res chain seq x y z
N MET A 1 8.17 -26.07 13.68
CA MET A 1 6.84 -25.63 13.21
C MET A 1 6.47 -24.21 13.65
N ALA A 2 6.63 -23.84 14.93
CA ALA A 2 6.26 -22.51 15.44
C ALA A 2 6.92 -21.32 14.73
N GLN A 3 8.19 -21.44 14.32
CA GLN A 3 8.94 -20.37 13.64
C GLN A 3 8.48 -20.16 12.18
N ARG A 4 8.04 -21.23 11.50
CA ARG A 4 7.54 -21.16 10.12
C ARG A 4 6.21 -20.38 10.07
N ASN A 5 5.29 -20.67 11.01
CA ASN A 5 4.01 -19.96 11.14
C ASN A 5 4.16 -18.47 11.50
N LYS A 6 5.20 -18.11 12.26
CA LYS A 6 5.49 -16.72 12.62
C LYS A 6 5.79 -15.82 11.41
N VAL A 7 6.37 -16.39 10.34
CA VAL A 7 6.74 -15.65 9.12
C VAL A 7 5.68 -15.76 8.03
N THR A 8 4.85 -16.82 8.04
CA THR A 8 3.80 -17.03 7.03
C THR A 8 2.84 -15.84 6.95
N LEU A 9 2.34 -15.34 8.09
CA LEU A 9 1.44 -14.18 8.11
C LEU A 9 2.10 -12.97 7.45
N LEU A 10 3.34 -12.65 7.83
CA LEU A 10 4.08 -11.52 7.26
C LEU A 10 4.25 -11.68 5.75
N LYS A 11 4.60 -12.87 5.26
CA LYS A 11 4.74 -13.13 3.82
C LYS A 11 3.44 -12.93 3.07
N VAL A 12 2.32 -13.44 3.58
CA VAL A 12 1.00 -13.25 2.97
C VAL A 12 0.66 -11.77 2.87
N VAL A 13 0.84 -11.03 3.97
CA VAL A 13 0.54 -9.59 4.00
C VAL A 13 1.44 -8.80 3.06
N LEU A 14 2.73 -9.13 2.99
CA LEU A 14 3.66 -8.50 2.03
C LEU A 14 3.31 -8.81 0.57
N ILE A 15 2.79 -10.00 0.27
CA ILE A 15 2.30 -10.34 -1.08
C ILE A 15 1.08 -9.48 -1.42
N ILE A 16 0.12 -9.35 -0.51
CA ILE A 16 -1.06 -8.49 -0.72
C ILE A 16 -0.62 -7.04 -0.93
N PHE A 17 0.28 -6.53 -0.08
CA PHE A 17 0.87 -5.20 -0.25
C PHE A 17 1.54 -5.04 -1.61
N ALA A 18 2.35 -6.02 -2.03
CA ALA A 18 3.03 -5.99 -3.33
C ALA A 18 2.05 -5.93 -4.50
N ILE A 19 1.00 -6.76 -4.48
CA ILE A 19 -0.03 -6.76 -5.53
C ILE A 19 -0.72 -5.39 -5.59
N MET A 20 -1.15 -4.87 -4.45
CA MET A 20 -1.78 -3.55 -4.37
C MET A 20 -0.86 -2.45 -4.89
N ALA A 21 0.39 -2.43 -4.44
CA ALA A 21 1.38 -1.45 -4.84
C ALA A 21 1.68 -1.53 -6.35
N ILE A 22 1.82 -2.72 -6.92
CA ILE A 22 2.06 -2.88 -8.35
C ILE A 22 0.83 -2.47 -9.16
N VAL A 23 -0.38 -2.88 -8.77
CA VAL A 23 -1.61 -2.54 -9.52
C VAL A 23 -1.87 -1.04 -9.53
N TYR A 24 -1.86 -0.39 -8.36
CA TYR A 24 -2.05 1.06 -8.26
C TYR A 24 -0.87 1.83 -8.83
N GLY A 25 0.35 1.37 -8.58
CA GLY A 25 1.56 1.99 -9.08
C GLY A 25 1.64 1.98 -10.61
N VAL A 26 1.36 0.84 -11.26
CA VAL A 26 1.30 0.73 -12.73
C VAL A 26 0.15 1.57 -13.27
N GLY A 27 -1.01 1.56 -12.61
CA GLY A 27 -2.15 2.39 -12.97
C GLY A 27 -1.80 3.88 -13.04
N PHE A 28 -1.17 4.41 -11.98
CA PHE A 28 -0.76 5.80 -11.91
C PHE A 28 0.45 6.13 -12.80
N PHE A 29 1.35 5.19 -13.02
CA PHE A 29 2.57 5.39 -13.80
C PHE A 29 2.31 5.36 -15.32
N ILE A 30 1.63 4.32 -15.82
CA ILE A 30 1.44 4.08 -17.25
C ILE A 30 0.16 4.73 -17.77
N VAL A 31 -0.96 4.54 -17.07
CA VAL A 31 -2.31 4.91 -17.56
C VAL A 31 -3.11 5.79 -16.58
N PRO A 32 -2.55 6.91 -16.07
CA PRO A 32 -3.22 7.74 -15.06
C PRO A 32 -4.57 8.29 -15.55
N GLY A 33 -4.72 8.57 -16.85
CA GLY A 33 -5.96 9.10 -17.42
C GLY A 33 -7.16 8.16 -17.27
N ILE A 34 -6.96 6.85 -17.39
CA ILE A 34 -8.04 5.86 -17.19
C ILE A 34 -8.53 5.92 -15.74
N TRP A 35 -7.61 5.96 -14.79
CA TRP A 35 -7.93 6.01 -13.36
C TRP A 35 -8.63 7.31 -12.97
N VAL A 36 -8.16 8.46 -13.46
CA VAL A 36 -8.79 9.76 -13.22
C VAL A 36 -10.21 9.78 -13.78
N ASN A 37 -10.41 9.32 -15.01
CA ASN A 37 -11.72 9.29 -15.64
C ASN A 37 -12.70 8.37 -14.91
N LEU A 38 -12.27 7.16 -14.52
CA LEU A 38 -13.11 6.24 -13.76
C LEU A 38 -13.47 6.79 -12.37
N SER A 39 -12.58 7.59 -11.80
CA SER A 39 -12.80 8.21 -10.50
C SER A 39 -13.89 9.29 -10.54
N GLY A 40 -14.16 9.88 -11.71
CA GLY A 40 -15.14 10.95 -11.90
C GLY A 40 -14.78 12.25 -11.18
N GLY A 41 -13.56 12.36 -10.65
CA GLY A 41 -13.10 13.52 -9.89
C GLY A 41 -12.52 14.63 -10.75
N ASN A 42 -12.00 15.65 -10.08
CA ASN A 42 -11.37 16.81 -10.72
C ASN A 42 -10.17 16.40 -11.59
N PRO A 43 -9.89 17.16 -12.66
CA PRO A 43 -8.70 16.93 -13.47
C PRO A 43 -7.43 17.12 -12.63
N VAL A 44 -6.55 16.13 -12.66
CA VAL A 44 -5.25 16.14 -11.98
C VAL A 44 -4.14 16.16 -13.02
N VAL A 45 -3.11 16.97 -12.80
CA VAL A 45 -1.92 16.98 -13.66
C VAL A 45 -1.22 15.61 -13.58
N PHE A 46 -1.14 14.89 -14.70
CA PHE A 46 -0.65 13.49 -14.70
C PHE A 46 0.77 13.31 -14.15
N GLY A 47 1.62 14.34 -14.17
CA GLY A 47 2.93 14.31 -13.52
C GLY A 47 2.85 13.98 -12.02
N TRP A 48 1.83 14.49 -11.34
CA TRP A 48 1.57 14.23 -9.91
C TRP A 48 1.12 12.81 -9.62
N LEU A 49 0.64 12.07 -10.64
CA LEU A 49 0.26 10.67 -10.53
C LEU A 49 1.41 9.74 -10.95
N ARG A 50 2.13 10.10 -12.01
CA ARG A 50 3.23 9.26 -12.52
C ARG A 50 4.38 9.17 -11.53
N TRP A 51 4.77 10.29 -10.92
CA TRP A 51 5.86 10.28 -9.93
C TRP A 51 5.60 9.31 -8.75
N PRO A 52 4.49 9.41 -8.00
CA PRO A 52 4.21 8.45 -6.94
C PRO A 52 3.93 7.05 -7.50
N GLY A 53 3.39 6.92 -8.71
CA GLY A 53 3.20 5.62 -9.36
C GLY A 53 4.49 4.81 -9.46
N GLY A 54 5.58 5.43 -9.94
CA GLY A 54 6.90 4.78 -10.00
C GLY A 54 7.45 4.39 -8.62
N VAL A 55 7.28 5.26 -7.62
CA VAL A 55 7.69 4.99 -6.23
C VAL A 55 6.92 3.79 -5.65
N ILE A 56 5.60 3.74 -5.86
CA ILE A 56 4.75 2.66 -5.36
C ILE A 56 5.11 1.32 -6.03
N ILE A 57 5.41 1.31 -7.34
CA ILE A 57 5.91 0.10 -8.03
C ILE A 57 7.18 -0.42 -7.34
N ALA A 58 8.14 0.47 -7.07
CA ALA A 58 9.40 0.10 -6.42
C ALA A 58 9.16 -0.49 -5.01
N LEU A 59 8.23 0.06 -4.23
CA LEU A 59 7.82 -0.51 -2.94
C LEU A 59 7.21 -1.91 -3.09
N GLY A 60 6.38 -2.12 -4.12
CA GLY A 60 5.81 -3.44 -4.41
C GLY A 60 6.88 -4.48 -4.75
N ILE A 61 7.85 -4.12 -5.58
CA ILE A 61 9.01 -4.98 -5.89
C ILE A 61 9.83 -5.25 -4.62
N GLY A 62 10.11 -4.22 -3.81
CA GLY A 62 10.80 -4.35 -2.53
C GLY A 62 10.10 -5.35 -1.60
N ALA A 63 8.77 -5.30 -1.52
CA ALA A 63 7.99 -6.25 -0.72
C ALA A 63 8.14 -7.70 -1.22
N LEU A 64 8.17 -7.94 -2.53
CA LEU A 64 8.44 -9.28 -3.09
C LEU A 64 9.85 -9.77 -2.76
N MET A 65 10.84 -8.88 -2.74
CA MET A 65 12.21 -9.22 -2.32
C MET A 65 12.24 -9.65 -0.84
N VAL A 66 11.53 -8.93 0.04
CA VAL A 66 11.40 -9.28 1.46
C VAL A 66 10.67 -10.60 1.67
N VAL A 67 9.64 -10.92 0.86
CA VAL A 67 8.95 -12.22 0.92
C VAL A 67 9.92 -13.39 0.68
N ARG A 68 10.87 -13.22 -0.25
CA ARG A 68 11.89 -14.23 -0.56
C ARG A 68 12.93 -14.33 0.56
N LYS A 69 13.43 -13.19 1.04
CA LYS A 69 14.46 -13.11 2.10
C LYS A 69 14.06 -12.10 3.19
N PRO A 70 13.26 -12.53 4.19
CA PRO A 70 12.71 -11.62 5.20
C PRO A 70 13.73 -11.21 6.28
N GLU A 71 14.85 -11.92 6.39
CA GLU A 71 15.84 -11.73 7.44
C GLU A 71 16.39 -10.30 7.48
N LYS A 72 16.37 -9.67 8.66
CA LYS A 72 16.86 -8.30 8.91
C LYS A 72 16.12 -7.19 8.11
N GLN A 73 14.93 -7.48 7.58
CA GLN A 73 14.12 -6.52 6.81
C GLN A 73 13.06 -5.80 7.66
N GLY A 74 13.17 -5.84 8.99
CA GLY A 74 12.20 -5.25 9.90
C GLY A 74 11.97 -3.74 9.70
N ILE A 75 12.98 -3.01 9.19
CA ILE A 75 12.86 -1.58 8.85
C ILE A 75 11.95 -1.38 7.65
N PHE A 76 12.12 -2.15 6.57
CA PHE A 76 11.26 -2.06 5.39
C PHE A 76 9.80 -2.35 5.71
N VAL A 77 9.54 -3.39 6.53
CA VAL A 77 8.18 -3.73 6.96
C VAL A 77 7.59 -2.60 7.81
N PHE A 78 8.39 -2.00 8.70
CA PHE A 78 7.95 -0.87 9.53
C PHE A 78 7.60 0.36 8.68
N THR A 79 8.47 0.75 7.75
CA THR A 79 8.23 1.91 6.88
C THR A 79 7.06 1.66 5.93
N SER A 80 6.86 0.43 5.46
CA SER A 80 5.69 0.07 4.65
C SER A 80 4.38 0.13 5.46
N ALA A 81 4.39 -0.35 6.70
CA ALA A 81 3.25 -0.23 7.61
C ALA A 81 2.91 1.23 7.93
N LEU A 82 3.94 2.06 8.14
CA LEU A 82 3.77 3.49 8.37
C LEU A 82 3.26 4.22 7.11
N GLY A 83 3.81 3.92 5.94
CA GLY A 83 3.37 4.51 4.68
C GLY A 83 1.90 4.20 4.37
N THR A 84 1.49 2.95 4.57
CA THR A 84 0.09 2.54 4.41
C THR A 84 -0.83 3.16 5.46
N LEU A 85 -0.36 3.33 6.70
CA LEU A 85 -1.11 4.08 7.72
C LEU A 85 -1.35 5.53 7.29
N LEU A 86 -0.28 6.25 6.95
CA LEU A 86 -0.34 7.66 6.61
C LEU A 86 -1.17 7.89 5.34
N ALA A 87 -1.05 7.02 4.33
CA ALA A 87 -1.90 7.05 3.15
C ALA A 87 -3.37 6.82 3.52
N GLY A 88 -3.67 5.82 4.36
CA GLY A 88 -5.03 5.56 4.83
C GLY A 88 -5.62 6.72 5.62
N LEU A 89 -4.86 7.34 6.52
CA LEU A 89 -5.29 8.50 7.29
C LEU A 89 -5.50 9.75 6.42
N GLY A 90 -4.63 9.98 5.43
CA GLY A 90 -4.79 11.09 4.48
C GLY A 90 -6.06 10.93 3.64
N LEU A 91 -6.35 9.72 3.14
CA LEU A 91 -7.57 9.46 2.40
C LEU A 91 -8.82 9.51 3.30
N LEU A 92 -8.73 9.03 4.54
CA LEU A 92 -9.80 9.17 5.52
C LEU A 92 -10.12 10.63 5.79
N TYR A 93 -9.10 11.48 5.93
CA TYR A 93 -9.26 12.91 6.11
C TYR A 93 -9.99 13.53 4.91
N CYS A 94 -9.52 13.29 3.69
CA CYS A 94 -10.18 13.81 2.48
C CYS A 94 -11.63 13.32 2.36
N TRP A 95 -11.93 12.10 2.82
CA TRP A 95 -13.29 11.57 2.83
C TRP A 95 -14.18 12.28 3.86
N VAL A 96 -13.72 12.43 5.10
CA VAL A 96 -14.48 13.08 6.18
C VAL A 96 -14.70 14.57 5.90
N MET A 97 -13.69 15.24 5.32
CA MET A 97 -13.74 16.67 5.01
C MET A 97 -14.43 16.98 3.67
N ASN A 98 -14.88 15.96 2.92
CA ASN A 98 -15.49 16.09 1.59
C ASN A 98 -14.61 16.85 0.58
N GLU A 99 -13.29 16.70 0.67
CA GLU A 99 -12.33 17.30 -0.28
C GLU A 99 -12.30 16.57 -1.63
N TYR A 100 -12.82 15.33 -1.66
CA TYR A 100 -12.86 14.50 -2.84
C TYR A 100 -14.18 14.64 -3.59
N SER A 101 -14.12 15.13 -4.83
CA SER A 101 -15.30 15.38 -5.67
C SER A 101 -15.75 14.18 -6.53
N GLY A 102 -14.96 13.12 -6.58
CA GLY A 102 -15.24 11.92 -7.39
C GLY A 102 -16.14 10.91 -6.67
N SER A 103 -16.24 9.72 -7.26
CA SER A 103 -17.00 8.60 -6.70
C SER A 103 -16.44 8.19 -5.33
N THR A 104 -17.30 8.13 -4.31
CA THR A 104 -16.91 7.76 -2.94
C THR A 104 -16.17 6.43 -2.87
N MET A 105 -16.42 5.49 -3.78
CA MET A 105 -15.71 4.21 -3.82
C MET A 105 -14.21 4.37 -4.11
N PHE A 106 -13.81 5.38 -4.90
CA PHE A 106 -12.41 5.65 -5.23
C PHE A 106 -11.60 6.25 -4.07
N ILE A 107 -12.27 6.71 -3.01
CA ILE A 107 -11.61 7.15 -1.78
C ILE A 107 -11.82 6.15 -0.63
N ALA A 108 -13.04 5.64 -0.44
CA ALA A 108 -13.38 4.74 0.65
C ALA A 108 -12.65 3.40 0.55
N VAL A 109 -12.61 2.77 -0.65
CA VAL A 109 -11.96 1.46 -0.83
C VAL A 109 -10.46 1.55 -0.57
N PRO A 110 -9.70 2.49 -1.17
CA PRO A 110 -8.27 2.62 -0.86
C PRO A 110 -8.00 3.03 0.59
N THR A 111 -8.88 3.83 1.23
CA THR A 111 -8.77 4.16 2.66
C THR A 111 -8.80 2.91 3.52
N VAL A 112 -9.85 2.10 3.39
CA VAL A 112 -10.04 0.89 4.20
C VAL A 112 -8.91 -0.10 3.96
N ILE A 113 -8.53 -0.33 2.70
CA ILE A 113 -7.45 -1.27 2.37
C ILE A 113 -6.13 -0.83 3.02
N ASN A 114 -5.77 0.45 2.92
CA ASN A 114 -4.52 0.95 3.49
C ASN A 114 -4.46 0.82 5.02
N LEU A 115 -5.56 1.15 5.72
CA LEU A 115 -5.62 1.03 7.18
C LEU A 115 -5.57 -0.44 7.64
N VAL A 116 -6.33 -1.32 6.99
CA VAL A 116 -6.34 -2.75 7.29
C VAL A 116 -4.97 -3.37 7.02
N LEU A 117 -4.35 -3.02 5.89
CA LEU A 117 -3.04 -3.53 5.52
C LEU A 117 -1.94 -3.06 6.47
N SER A 118 -2.01 -1.80 6.93
CA SER A 118 -1.09 -1.26 7.94
C SER A 118 -1.17 -2.07 9.24
N GLY A 119 -2.38 -2.33 9.74
CA GLY A 119 -2.61 -3.16 10.92
C GLY A 119 -2.03 -4.58 10.75
N PHE A 120 -2.26 -5.20 9.59
CA PHE A 120 -1.70 -6.51 9.29
C PHE A 120 -0.18 -6.53 9.15
N LEU A 121 0.43 -5.47 8.60
CA LEU A 121 1.89 -5.37 8.48
C LEU A 121 2.54 -5.21 9.86
N TRP A 122 1.97 -4.40 10.75
CA TRP A 122 2.43 -4.31 12.13
C TRP A 122 2.26 -5.62 12.89
N TRP A 123 1.13 -6.31 12.70
CA TRP A 123 0.89 -7.59 13.33
C TRP A 123 1.85 -8.67 12.82
N GLY A 124 2.04 -8.76 11.50
CA GLY A 124 3.00 -9.65 10.86
C GLY A 124 4.43 -9.39 11.33
N ARG A 125 4.82 -8.11 11.45
CA ARG A 125 6.11 -7.70 12.01
C ARG A 125 6.26 -8.16 13.47
N GLY A 126 5.24 -7.95 14.30
CA GLY A 126 5.25 -8.36 15.71
C GLY A 126 5.40 -9.88 15.88
N ARG A 127 4.74 -10.67 15.02
CA ARG A 127 4.83 -12.14 15.03
C ARG A 127 6.19 -12.66 14.54
N ALA A 128 6.81 -11.97 13.59
CA ALA A 128 8.11 -12.33 13.01
C ALA A 128 9.32 -11.73 13.76
N LYS A 129 9.09 -11.08 14.92
CA LYS A 129 10.13 -10.44 15.73
C LYS A 129 11.23 -11.44 16.09
N GLY A 130 12.48 -11.08 15.82
CA GLY A 130 13.67 -11.93 16.02
C GLY A 130 14.11 -12.71 14.77
N ILE A 131 13.36 -12.63 13.67
CA ILE A 131 13.75 -13.15 12.35
C ILE A 131 14.04 -11.98 11.40
N ILE A 132 13.12 -11.02 11.39
CA ILE A 132 13.23 -9.76 10.63
C ILE A 132 13.95 -8.66 11.41
#